data_AF-A0A919VUD8-F1
#
_entry.id   AF-A0A919VUD8-F1
#
_cell.length_a   1.000
_cell.length_b   1.000
_cell.length_c   1.000
_cell.angle_alpha   90.00
_cell.angle_beta   90.00
_cell.angle_gamma   90.00
#
_symmetry.space_group_name_H-M   'P 1'
#
loop_
_entity.id
_entity.type
_entity.pdbx_description
1 polymer ?
#
loop_
_entity_poly.entity_id
_entity_poly.type
_entity_poly.pdbx_seq_one_letter_code
_entity_poly.pdbx_strand_id
1 'polypeptide(L)'
;MTRVVVIGDVGGCARHLADAVGGLTADEDTVVVQVGDLVDRGPDSSGVLAFVAERLATAPARWIQLIGNHESQYLGGDVFWPEPLAESDAALLRGWWLRDQLRVAAALRTAGGEEFLLTHAALTVGAWQHLGAPVTAGTAADLLNTRPEELLWHDRGPLWAEAGPDVYESWLHAAEPPPFSQLHGHSSIVDFRHRAWLCGERIRQRTTVDWAARHTFTRIGGSRFVGVDPKHGRAGAPRWAPLVFEDAILIG
;
A
#
# COMPACT_ATOMS: atom_id res chain seq x y z
N MET A 1 16.57 -15.68 -8.19
CA MET A 1 15.68 -15.94 -7.03
C MET A 1 14.80 -14.71 -6.92
N THR A 2 13.47 -14.86 -6.95
CA THR A 2 12.58 -13.69 -7.08
C THR A 2 12.56 -12.87 -5.80
N ARG A 3 12.87 -11.59 -5.92
CA ARG A 3 12.84 -10.62 -4.83
C ARG A 3 11.64 -9.69 -5.03
N VAL A 4 10.81 -9.54 -4.01
CA VAL A 4 9.69 -8.58 -4.03
C VAL A 4 10.02 -7.40 -3.11
N VAL A 5 10.05 -6.20 -3.69
CA VAL A 5 10.28 -4.94 -2.98
C VAL A 5 8.97 -4.19 -2.86
N VAL A 6 8.56 -3.87 -1.65
CA VAL A 6 7.31 -3.14 -1.39
C VAL A 6 7.61 -1.73 -0.93
N ILE A 7 6.99 -0.75 -1.60
CA ILE A 7 7.18 0.68 -1.37
C ILE A 7 5.84 1.28 -0.95
N GLY A 8 5.83 1.93 0.22
CA GLY A 8 4.70 2.70 0.75
C GLY A 8 4.36 3.97 -0.01
N ASP A 9 3.56 4.81 0.63
CA ASP A 9 3.15 6.13 0.16
C ASP A 9 4.36 6.99 -0.22
N VAL A 10 4.30 7.60 -1.40
CA VAL A 10 5.36 8.48 -1.92
C VAL A 10 4.98 9.94 -1.76
N GLY A 11 3.71 10.29 -2.01
CA GLY A 11 3.17 11.63 -1.84
C GLY A 11 4.06 12.70 -2.48
N GLY A 12 4.27 12.64 -3.80
CA GLY A 12 4.99 13.67 -4.56
C GLY A 12 6.49 13.77 -4.27
N CYS A 13 7.08 12.82 -3.54
CA CYS A 13 8.50 12.82 -3.19
C CYS A 13 9.38 12.07 -4.21
N ALA A 14 9.42 12.55 -5.47
CA ALA A 14 10.09 11.88 -6.59
C ALA A 14 11.53 11.42 -6.30
N ARG A 15 12.35 12.29 -5.69
CA ARG A 15 13.73 11.94 -5.33
C ARG A 15 13.81 10.80 -4.32
N HIS A 16 12.91 10.76 -3.34
CA HIS A 16 12.90 9.69 -2.34
C HIS A 16 12.52 8.35 -2.96
N LEU A 17 11.53 8.34 -3.88
CA LEU A 17 11.18 7.14 -4.64
C LEU A 17 12.36 6.65 -5.49
N ALA A 18 13.01 7.55 -6.23
CA ALA A 18 14.16 7.20 -7.06
C ALA A 18 15.33 6.65 -6.23
N ASP A 19 15.64 7.29 -5.09
CA ASP A 19 16.69 6.85 -4.17
C ASP A 19 16.38 5.47 -3.56
N ALA A 20 15.11 5.21 -3.21
CA ALA A 20 14.69 3.93 -2.61
C ALA A 20 14.69 2.76 -3.60
N VAL A 21 14.38 3.04 -4.87
CA VAL A 21 14.43 2.04 -5.96
C VAL A 21 15.87 1.87 -6.47
N GLY A 22 16.70 2.92 -6.35
CA GLY A 22 18.09 2.96 -6.80
C GLY A 22 18.93 1.85 -6.19
N GLY A 23 19.45 0.96 -7.05
CA GLY A 23 20.25 -0.20 -6.65
C GLY A 23 19.45 -1.50 -6.45
N LEU A 24 18.15 -1.43 -6.16
CA LEU A 24 17.29 -2.62 -6.02
C LEU A 24 16.88 -3.20 -7.38
N THR A 25 16.71 -2.36 -8.39
CA THR A 25 16.27 -2.79 -9.73
C THR A 25 17.41 -3.20 -10.67
N ALA A 26 18.66 -3.14 -10.20
CA ALA A 26 19.81 -3.68 -10.93
C ALA A 26 19.72 -5.21 -11.09
N ASP A 27 18.99 -5.87 -10.19
CA ASP A 27 18.66 -7.29 -10.28
C ASP A 27 17.40 -7.49 -11.13
N GLU A 28 17.54 -8.22 -12.23
CA GLU A 28 16.46 -8.51 -13.17
C GLU A 28 15.32 -9.35 -12.55
N ASP A 29 15.60 -10.11 -11.49
CA ASP A 29 14.62 -10.94 -10.76
C ASP A 29 13.81 -10.13 -9.72
N THR A 30 14.06 -8.83 -9.59
CA THR A 30 13.34 -7.97 -8.64
C THR A 30 12.05 -7.41 -9.24
N VAL A 31 10.94 -7.59 -8.50
CA VAL A 31 9.64 -6.96 -8.77
C VAL A 31 9.35 -5.93 -7.68
N VAL A 32 8.96 -4.72 -8.09
CA VAL A 32 8.54 -3.65 -7.17
C VAL A 32 7.01 -3.61 -7.11
N VAL A 33 6.46 -3.53 -5.90
CA VAL A 33 5.04 -3.25 -5.63
C VAL A 33 4.95 -1.92 -4.89
N GLN A 34 4.39 -0.89 -5.53
CA GLN A 34 4.12 0.41 -4.88
C GLN A 34 2.65 0.44 -4.43
N VAL A 35 2.39 0.70 -3.14
CA VAL A 35 1.07 0.50 -2.52
C VAL A 35 0.14 1.73 -2.53
N GLY A 36 0.21 2.58 -3.55
CA GLY A 36 -0.66 3.74 -3.73
C GLY A 36 -0.12 5.04 -3.11
N ASP A 37 -0.83 6.15 -3.34
CA ASP A 37 -0.44 7.51 -2.93
C ASP A 37 0.92 7.92 -3.50
N LEU A 38 0.98 7.92 -4.83
CA LEU A 38 2.10 8.48 -5.57
C LEU A 38 2.15 10.01 -5.47
N VAL A 39 0.98 10.63 -5.46
CA VAL A 39 0.81 12.08 -5.68
C VAL A 39 0.41 12.82 -4.41
N ASP A 40 0.40 14.15 -4.53
CA ASP A 40 0.02 15.14 -3.51
C ASP A 40 0.97 15.20 -2.31
N ARG A 41 0.73 16.13 -1.37
CA ARG A 41 1.55 16.45 -0.18
C ARG A 41 2.96 16.97 -0.48
N GLY A 42 3.79 16.21 -1.18
CA GLY A 42 5.17 16.52 -1.51
C GLY A 42 5.31 17.51 -2.66
N PRO A 43 6.55 17.84 -3.04
CA PRO A 43 6.83 18.97 -3.91
C PRO A 43 6.71 18.65 -5.42
N ASP A 44 6.68 17.37 -5.81
CA ASP A 44 6.87 16.96 -7.21
C ASP A 44 6.06 15.70 -7.60
N SER A 45 4.72 15.83 -7.62
CA SER A 45 3.82 14.78 -8.12
C SER A 45 4.14 14.39 -9.57
N SER A 46 4.38 15.37 -10.44
CA SER A 46 4.68 15.13 -11.87
C SER A 46 5.95 14.29 -12.06
N GLY A 47 6.99 14.55 -11.27
CA GLY A 47 8.23 13.76 -11.27
C GLY A 47 8.01 12.32 -10.80
N VAL A 48 7.16 12.09 -9.79
CA VAL A 48 6.78 10.73 -9.37
C VAL A 48 6.05 10.00 -10.49
N LEU A 49 5.06 10.65 -11.10
CA LEU A 49 4.28 10.05 -12.18
C LEU A 49 5.13 9.74 -13.40
N ALA A 50 6.04 10.64 -13.79
CA ALA A 50 6.99 10.42 -14.87
C ALA A 50 7.92 9.23 -14.59
N PHE A 51 8.42 9.12 -13.35
CA PHE A 51 9.25 8.00 -12.92
C PHE A 51 8.50 6.67 -13.08
N VAL A 52 7.26 6.58 -12.58
CA VAL A 52 6.44 5.37 -12.67
C VAL A 52 6.02 5.06 -14.11
N ALA A 53 5.68 6.09 -14.90
CA ALA A 53 5.32 5.95 -16.32
C ALA A 53 6.42 5.22 -17.11
N GLU A 54 7.68 5.59 -16.88
CA GLU A 54 8.82 4.96 -17.52
C GLU A 54 8.89 3.46 -17.18
N ARG A 55 8.71 3.07 -15.90
CA ARG A 55 8.79 1.66 -15.48
C ARG A 55 7.63 0.83 -16.04
N LEU A 56 6.42 1.40 -16.03
CA LEU A 56 5.25 0.76 -16.63
C LEU A 56 5.41 0.58 -18.15
N ALA A 57 6.18 1.45 -18.82
CA ALA A 57 6.44 1.34 -20.25
C ALA A 57 7.59 0.38 -20.59
N THR A 58 8.67 0.36 -19.80
CA THR A 58 9.89 -0.40 -20.13
C THR A 58 9.92 -1.80 -19.53
N ALA A 59 9.34 -1.99 -18.35
CA ALA A 59 9.38 -3.25 -17.62
C ALA A 59 8.07 -3.51 -16.84
N PRO A 60 6.91 -3.58 -17.53
CA PRO A 60 5.59 -3.69 -16.86
C PRO A 60 5.45 -4.92 -15.95
N ALA A 61 6.18 -6.00 -16.22
CA ALA A 61 6.18 -7.20 -15.37
C ALA A 61 6.97 -7.03 -14.05
N ARG A 62 7.79 -5.98 -13.94
CA ARG A 62 8.67 -5.70 -12.80
C ARG A 62 8.19 -4.54 -11.93
N TRP A 63 7.07 -3.91 -12.30
CA TRP A 63 6.45 -2.83 -11.53
C TRP A 63 4.94 -3.04 -11.41
N ILE A 64 4.48 -3.33 -10.20
CA ILE A 64 3.06 -3.38 -9.85
C ILE A 64 2.69 -2.09 -9.13
N GLN A 65 1.81 -1.32 -9.75
CA GLN A 65 1.33 -0.06 -9.22
C GLN A 65 -0.06 -0.24 -8.63
N LEU A 66 -0.20 -0.05 -7.31
CA LEU A 66 -1.50 0.01 -6.66
C LEU A 66 -2.04 1.44 -6.66
N ILE A 67 -3.34 1.58 -6.58
CA ILE A 67 -4.06 2.84 -6.39
C ILE A 67 -4.10 3.21 -4.90
N GLY A 68 -3.88 4.48 -4.55
CA GLY A 68 -4.19 5.05 -3.24
C GLY A 68 -5.39 5.98 -3.27
N ASN A 69 -5.78 6.52 -2.11
CA ASN A 69 -6.92 7.43 -2.08
C ASN A 69 -6.61 8.73 -2.84
N HIS A 70 -5.37 9.20 -2.85
CA HIS A 70 -4.98 10.40 -3.61
C HIS A 70 -5.12 10.24 -5.12
N GLU A 71 -4.91 9.04 -5.68
CA GLU A 71 -5.22 8.78 -7.09
C GLU A 71 -6.73 8.62 -7.33
N SER A 72 -7.47 8.09 -6.35
CA SER A 72 -8.91 7.77 -6.49
C SER A 72 -9.78 8.97 -6.85
N GLN A 73 -9.44 10.17 -6.37
CA GLN A 73 -10.18 11.41 -6.66
C GLN A 73 -10.17 11.79 -8.15
N TYR A 74 -9.27 11.20 -8.95
CA TYR A 74 -9.20 11.38 -10.41
C TYR A 74 -9.86 10.22 -11.19
N LEU A 75 -10.28 9.17 -10.50
CA LEU A 75 -10.68 7.87 -11.06
C LEU A 75 -12.14 7.51 -10.74
N GLY A 76 -12.90 8.42 -10.15
CA GLY A 76 -14.32 8.24 -9.81
C GLY A 76 -14.64 8.39 -8.32
N GLY A 77 -13.62 8.52 -7.47
CA GLY A 77 -13.79 8.83 -6.04
C GLY A 77 -14.04 10.31 -5.77
N ASP A 78 -14.43 10.61 -4.54
CA ASP A 78 -14.67 11.98 -4.09
C ASP A 78 -13.38 12.80 -3.98
N VAL A 79 -13.49 14.10 -4.30
CA VAL A 79 -12.38 15.04 -4.12
C VAL A 79 -12.25 15.41 -2.65
N PHE A 80 -11.07 15.13 -2.09
CA PHE A 80 -10.74 15.43 -0.69
C PHE A 80 -9.45 16.24 -0.56
N TRP A 81 -8.56 16.18 -1.56
CA TRP A 81 -7.33 16.95 -1.56
C TRP A 81 -7.55 18.31 -2.23
N PRO A 82 -7.17 19.44 -1.59
CA PRO A 82 -7.55 20.76 -2.07
C PRO A 82 -6.70 21.26 -3.25
N GLU A 83 -5.46 20.79 -3.39
CA GLU A 83 -4.58 21.18 -4.49
C GLU A 83 -4.68 20.18 -5.66
N PRO A 84 -5.34 20.53 -6.78
CA PRO A 84 -5.47 19.61 -7.89
C PRO A 84 -4.14 19.44 -8.64
N LEU A 85 -3.92 18.22 -9.16
CA LEU A 85 -2.88 17.96 -10.14
C LEU A 85 -3.09 18.77 -11.42
N ALA A 86 -1.99 18.95 -12.17
CA ALA A 86 -2.07 19.39 -13.54
C ALA A 86 -2.92 18.42 -14.37
N GLU A 87 -3.68 18.93 -15.34
CA GLU A 87 -4.59 18.11 -16.13
C GLU A 87 -3.87 16.98 -16.90
N SER A 88 -2.62 17.21 -17.32
CA SER A 88 -1.79 16.17 -17.94
C SER A 88 -1.51 14.98 -17.01
N ASP A 89 -1.32 15.26 -15.73
CA ASP A 89 -0.99 14.26 -14.71
C ASP A 89 -2.25 13.49 -14.30
N ALA A 90 -3.37 14.19 -14.12
CA ALA A 90 -4.67 13.56 -13.92
C ALA A 90 -5.08 12.70 -15.12
N ALA A 91 -4.82 13.15 -16.35
CA ALA A 91 -5.05 12.37 -17.56
C ALA A 91 -4.18 11.11 -17.64
N LEU A 92 -2.93 11.19 -17.17
CA LEU A 92 -2.03 10.04 -17.08
C LEU A 92 -2.58 8.97 -16.11
N LEU A 93 -3.02 9.37 -14.91
CA LEU A 93 -3.65 8.47 -13.95
C LEU A 93 -4.90 7.79 -14.52
N ARG A 94 -5.80 8.56 -15.14
CA ARG A 94 -6.98 8.01 -15.83
C ARG A 94 -6.59 7.03 -16.94
N GLY A 95 -5.53 7.35 -17.69
CA GLY A 95 -5.00 6.48 -18.73
C GLY A 95 -4.41 5.17 -18.20
N TRP A 96 -3.80 5.16 -17.01
CA TRP A 96 -3.34 3.92 -16.36
C TRP A 96 -4.51 3.08 -15.84
N TRP A 97 -5.52 3.72 -15.26
CA TRP A 97 -6.73 3.06 -14.77
C TRP A 97 -7.53 2.37 -15.90
N LEU A 98 -7.70 3.06 -17.03
CA LEU A 98 -8.42 2.51 -18.19
C LEU A 98 -7.67 1.37 -18.89
N ARG A 99 -6.36 1.25 -18.69
CA ARG A 99 -5.51 0.22 -19.29
C ARG A 99 -5.08 -0.87 -18.30
N ASP A 100 -5.73 -0.94 -17.14
CA ASP A 100 -5.44 -1.91 -16.07
C ASP A 100 -3.97 -1.90 -15.59
N GLN A 101 -3.31 -0.74 -15.69
CA GLN A 101 -1.95 -0.53 -15.19
C GLN A 101 -1.95 -0.11 -13.71
N LEU A 102 -3.09 0.39 -13.21
CA LEU A 102 -3.35 0.58 -11.78
C LEU A 102 -4.21 -0.57 -11.26
N ARG A 103 -3.79 -1.17 -10.15
CA ARG A 103 -4.49 -2.27 -9.46
C ARG A 103 -5.01 -1.81 -8.10
N VAL A 104 -6.05 -2.46 -7.60
CA VAL A 104 -6.55 -2.22 -6.22
C VAL A 104 -5.69 -2.98 -5.22
N ALA A 105 -5.25 -4.18 -5.60
CA ALA A 105 -4.51 -5.07 -4.73
C ALA A 105 -3.45 -5.88 -5.48
N ALA A 106 -2.50 -6.37 -4.71
CA ALA A 106 -1.62 -7.47 -5.11
C ALA A 106 -1.58 -8.50 -3.97
N ALA A 107 -1.12 -9.71 -4.25
CA ALA A 107 -0.80 -10.65 -3.20
C ALA A 107 0.56 -11.29 -3.46
N LEU A 108 1.23 -11.67 -2.38
CA LEU A 108 2.48 -12.41 -2.44
C LEU A 108 2.47 -13.58 -1.47
N ARG A 109 3.30 -14.58 -1.76
CA ARG A 109 3.61 -15.69 -0.86
C ARG A 109 5.10 -15.73 -0.61
N THR A 110 5.47 -15.72 0.66
CA THR A 110 6.86 -15.85 1.11
C THR A 110 7.37 -17.28 0.95
N ALA A 111 8.70 -17.49 0.98
CA ALA A 111 9.30 -18.82 0.99
C ALA A 111 8.78 -19.73 2.12
N GLY A 112 8.39 -19.15 3.26
CA GLY A 112 7.80 -19.86 4.39
C GLY A 112 6.32 -20.24 4.21
N GLY A 113 5.71 -19.91 3.06
CA GLY A 113 4.32 -20.20 2.75
C GLY A 113 3.31 -19.16 3.27
N GLU A 114 3.75 -18.13 3.99
CA GLU A 114 2.86 -17.07 4.45
C GLU A 114 2.42 -16.19 3.29
N GLU A 115 1.11 -15.95 3.19
CA GLU A 115 0.49 -15.10 2.18
C GLU A 115 0.20 -13.70 2.74
N PHE A 116 0.50 -12.70 1.93
CA PHE A 116 0.20 -11.30 2.20
C PHE A 116 -0.73 -10.74 1.14
N LEU A 117 -1.82 -10.10 1.58
CA LEU A 117 -2.58 -9.17 0.76
C LEU A 117 -1.94 -7.78 0.88
N LEU A 118 -1.66 -7.16 -0.27
CA LEU A 118 -1.13 -5.81 -0.38
C LEU A 118 -2.25 -4.91 -0.91
N THR A 119 -2.64 -3.90 -0.13
CA THR A 119 -3.56 -2.84 -0.54
C THR A 119 -3.07 -1.51 0.01
N HIS A 120 -3.66 -0.40 -0.43
CA HIS A 120 -3.28 0.90 0.11
C HIS A 120 -3.61 1.03 1.61
N ALA A 121 -4.82 0.64 2.03
CA ALA A 121 -5.32 0.83 3.40
C ALA A 121 -5.74 -0.48 4.10
N ALA A 122 -5.10 -1.61 3.79
CA ALA A 122 -5.45 -2.95 4.30
C ALA A 122 -6.93 -3.33 4.00
N LEU A 123 -7.44 -4.37 4.63
CA LEU A 123 -8.85 -4.76 4.64
C LEU A 123 -9.36 -4.80 6.07
N THR A 124 -10.46 -4.11 6.32
CA THR A 124 -11.27 -4.28 7.54
C THR A 124 -12.04 -5.60 7.51
N VAL A 125 -12.55 -6.05 8.66
CA VAL A 125 -13.43 -7.24 8.72
C VAL A 125 -14.67 -7.06 7.84
N GLY A 126 -15.29 -5.87 7.87
CA GLY A 126 -16.49 -5.58 7.08
C GLY A 126 -16.20 -5.63 5.57
N ALA A 127 -15.07 -5.05 5.15
CA ALA A 127 -14.61 -5.12 3.76
C ALA A 127 -14.34 -6.57 3.32
N TRP A 128 -13.65 -7.35 4.16
CA TRP A 128 -13.38 -8.77 3.91
C TRP A 128 -14.68 -9.59 3.80
N GLN A 129 -15.66 -9.36 4.67
CA GLN A 129 -16.98 -10.02 4.60
C GLN A 129 -17.74 -9.63 3.34
N HIS A 130 -17.68 -8.36 2.93
CA HIS A 130 -18.31 -7.89 1.69
C HIS A 130 -17.73 -8.60 0.45
N LEU A 131 -16.44 -8.93 0.46
CA LEU A 131 -15.80 -9.76 -0.58
C LEU A 131 -16.19 -11.25 -0.51
N GLY A 132 -17.10 -11.65 0.36
CA GLY A 132 -17.49 -13.05 0.54
C GLY A 132 -16.50 -13.84 1.40
N ALA A 133 -15.76 -13.17 2.28
CA ALA A 133 -14.84 -13.78 3.24
C ALA A 133 -13.79 -14.71 2.60
N PRO A 134 -13.00 -14.24 1.62
CA PRO A 134 -11.98 -15.06 0.97
C PRO A 134 -10.96 -15.59 1.97
N VAL A 135 -10.51 -16.83 1.77
CA VAL A 135 -9.59 -17.54 2.67
C VAL A 135 -8.12 -17.47 2.26
N THR A 136 -7.80 -16.94 1.07
CA THR A 136 -6.43 -16.75 0.57
C THR A 136 -6.20 -15.29 0.18
N ALA A 137 -4.95 -14.83 0.25
CA ALA A 137 -4.62 -13.46 -0.14
C ALA A 137 -4.78 -13.26 -1.66
N GLY A 138 -4.43 -14.28 -2.47
CA GLY A 138 -4.58 -14.24 -3.92
C GLY A 138 -6.03 -14.03 -4.35
N THR A 139 -6.97 -14.81 -3.81
CA THR A 139 -8.40 -14.65 -4.13
C THR A 139 -8.93 -13.29 -3.65
N ALA A 140 -8.49 -12.80 -2.50
CA ALA A 140 -8.86 -11.46 -2.04
C ALA A 140 -8.35 -10.36 -3.00
N ALA A 141 -7.11 -10.50 -3.51
CA ALA A 141 -6.55 -9.56 -4.47
C ALA A 141 -7.29 -9.60 -5.82
N ASP A 142 -7.62 -10.79 -6.34
CA ASP A 142 -8.40 -10.97 -7.57
C ASP A 142 -9.77 -10.27 -7.45
N LEU A 143 -10.49 -10.51 -6.36
CA LEU A 143 -11.80 -9.92 -6.11
C LEU A 143 -11.72 -8.39 -6.01
N LEU A 144 -10.72 -7.85 -5.32
CA LEU A 144 -10.50 -6.41 -5.25
C LEU A 144 -10.17 -5.81 -6.61
N ASN A 145 -9.40 -6.52 -7.44
CA ASN A 145 -9.03 -6.08 -8.78
C ASN A 145 -10.20 -6.12 -9.78
N THR A 146 -11.35 -6.72 -9.42
CA THR A 146 -12.63 -6.52 -10.15
C THR A 146 -13.25 -5.15 -9.94
N ARG A 147 -12.67 -4.31 -9.04
CA ARG A 147 -13.09 -2.94 -8.72
C ARG A 147 -14.53 -2.88 -8.19
N PRO A 148 -14.85 -3.56 -7.08
CA PRO A 148 -16.18 -3.48 -6.47
C PRO A 148 -16.44 -2.05 -5.95
N GLU A 149 -17.17 -1.24 -6.73
CA GLU A 149 -17.33 0.22 -6.49
C GLU A 149 -17.86 0.54 -5.09
N GLU A 150 -18.85 -0.23 -4.61
CA GLU A 150 -19.43 -0.06 -3.26
C GLU A 150 -18.39 -0.18 -2.14
N LEU A 151 -17.35 -0.99 -2.37
CA LEU A 151 -16.28 -1.20 -1.41
C LEU A 151 -15.11 -0.25 -1.64
N LEU A 152 -14.74 -0.02 -2.90
CA LEU A 152 -13.53 0.69 -3.30
C LEU A 152 -13.51 2.13 -2.78
N TRP A 153 -14.67 2.80 -2.79
CA TRP A 153 -14.83 4.19 -2.39
C TRP A 153 -15.32 4.37 -0.95
N HIS A 154 -15.57 3.28 -0.23
CA HIS A 154 -16.04 3.34 1.15
C HIS A 154 -14.94 3.84 2.09
N ASP A 155 -15.30 4.65 3.08
CA ASP A 155 -14.37 5.21 4.10
C ASP A 155 -13.60 4.15 4.91
N ARG A 156 -14.13 2.92 5.01
CA ARG A 156 -13.52 1.75 5.64
C ARG A 156 -13.11 0.68 4.64
N GLY A 157 -13.06 1.08 3.37
CA GLY A 157 -12.63 0.27 2.23
C GLY A 157 -11.11 0.24 2.09
N PRO A 158 -10.60 -0.48 1.07
CA PRO A 158 -9.20 -0.78 0.88
C PRO A 158 -8.32 0.43 0.51
N LEU A 159 -8.92 1.61 0.31
CA LEU A 159 -8.21 2.87 0.03
C LEU A 159 -8.26 3.88 1.18
N TRP A 160 -9.14 3.69 2.17
CA TRP A 160 -9.47 4.75 3.13
C TRP A 160 -9.42 4.33 4.59
N ALA A 161 -9.43 3.02 4.88
CA ALA A 161 -9.51 2.55 6.25
C ALA A 161 -8.28 2.98 7.08
N GLU A 162 -8.52 3.56 8.25
CA GLU A 162 -7.45 3.94 9.16
C GLU A 162 -6.92 2.71 9.92
N ALA A 163 -5.60 2.54 9.92
CA ALA A 163 -4.91 1.33 10.38
C ALA A 163 -5.26 0.98 11.81
N GLY A 164 -5.29 1.97 12.71
CA GLY A 164 -5.66 1.77 14.11
C GLY A 164 -7.15 1.45 14.28
N PRO A 165 -8.03 2.46 14.14
CA PRO A 165 -9.43 2.36 14.57
C PRO A 165 -10.32 1.53 13.65
N ASP A 166 -10.00 1.41 12.36
CA ASP A 166 -10.85 0.67 11.43
C ASP A 166 -10.27 -0.73 11.14
N VAL A 167 -8.99 -0.81 10.78
CA VAL A 167 -8.37 -2.09 10.40
C VAL A 167 -8.10 -2.95 11.64
N TYR A 168 -7.20 -2.51 12.52
CA TYR A 168 -6.73 -3.38 13.61
C TYR A 168 -7.79 -3.62 14.67
N GLU A 169 -8.55 -2.59 15.06
CA GLU A 169 -9.64 -2.78 16.02
C GLU A 169 -10.72 -3.72 15.47
N SER A 170 -11.11 -3.62 14.19
CA SER A 170 -12.10 -4.56 13.64
C SER A 170 -11.63 -6.01 13.74
N TRP A 171 -10.37 -6.31 13.40
CA TRP A 171 -9.81 -7.65 13.51
C TRP A 171 -9.57 -8.12 14.95
N LEU A 172 -9.21 -7.23 15.87
CA LEU A 172 -9.08 -7.57 17.30
C LEU A 172 -10.42 -7.94 17.95
N HIS A 173 -11.51 -7.41 17.40
CA HIS A 173 -12.88 -7.65 17.86
C HIS A 173 -13.64 -8.72 17.04
N ALA A 174 -13.02 -9.24 15.98
CA ALA A 174 -13.62 -10.26 15.13
C ALA A 174 -13.78 -11.59 15.88
N ALA A 175 -14.85 -12.32 15.55
CA ALA A 175 -15.04 -13.69 16.02
C ALA A 175 -14.05 -14.67 15.37
N GLU A 176 -13.64 -14.37 14.14
CA GLU A 176 -12.72 -15.19 13.35
C GLU A 176 -11.39 -14.44 13.15
N PRO A 177 -10.24 -15.15 13.21
CA PRO A 177 -8.96 -14.52 12.97
C PRO A 177 -8.80 -14.12 11.49
N PRO A 178 -7.91 -13.17 11.16
CA PRO A 178 -7.60 -12.84 9.77
C PRO A 178 -7.08 -14.08 9.02
N PRO A 179 -7.64 -14.44 7.85
CA PRO A 179 -7.26 -15.66 7.13
C PRO A 179 -5.88 -15.58 6.47
N PHE A 180 -5.36 -14.38 6.28
CA PHE A 180 -4.03 -14.10 5.71
C PHE A 180 -3.43 -12.83 6.34
N SER A 181 -2.13 -12.64 6.12
CA SER A 181 -1.42 -11.43 6.53
C SER A 181 -1.70 -10.28 5.57
N GLN A 182 -1.53 -9.04 6.03
CA GLN A 182 -1.84 -7.84 5.26
C GLN A 182 -0.68 -6.85 5.33
N LEU A 183 -0.44 -6.14 4.23
CA LEU A 183 0.57 -5.09 4.12
C LEU A 183 -0.09 -3.86 3.51
N HIS A 184 0.11 -2.71 4.13
CA HIS A 184 -0.56 -1.48 3.74
C HIS A 184 0.30 -0.22 3.93
N GLY A 185 -0.07 0.83 3.18
CA GLY A 185 0.38 2.20 3.37
C GLY A 185 -0.66 3.02 4.14
N HIS A 186 -0.98 4.20 3.61
CA HIS A 186 -2.07 5.12 3.98
C HIS A 186 -1.95 5.79 5.36
N SER A 187 -1.93 4.98 6.41
CA SER A 187 -1.98 5.41 7.80
C SER A 187 -1.02 4.61 8.67
N SER A 188 -0.60 5.24 9.77
CA SER A 188 0.36 4.64 10.70
C SER A 188 -0.13 4.79 12.13
N ILE A 189 0.06 3.72 12.91
CA ILE A 189 -0.24 3.68 14.34
C ILE A 189 0.85 4.30 15.21
N VAL A 190 1.86 4.90 14.59
CA VAL A 190 2.94 5.62 15.27
C VAL A 190 3.24 6.93 14.58
N ASP A 191 3.71 7.90 15.36
CA ASP A 191 4.38 9.08 14.85
C ASP A 191 5.88 8.79 14.77
N PHE A 192 6.38 8.57 13.55
CA PHE A 192 7.80 8.30 13.32
C PHE A 192 8.72 9.48 13.68
N ARG A 193 8.23 10.72 13.62
CA ARG A 193 9.03 11.92 13.93
C ARG A 193 9.23 12.05 15.44
N HIS A 194 8.16 11.91 16.21
CA HIS A 194 8.19 12.07 17.66
C HIS A 194 8.44 10.75 18.40
N ARG A 195 8.53 9.63 17.66
CA ARG A 195 8.68 8.27 18.20
C ARG A 195 7.59 7.94 19.23
N ALA A 196 6.36 8.32 18.92
CA ALA A 196 5.20 8.19 19.79
C ALA A 196 4.17 7.19 19.21
N TRP A 197 3.35 6.62 20.09
CA TRP A 197 2.25 5.73 19.71
C TRP A 197 0.99 6.55 19.45
N LEU A 198 0.26 6.21 18.39
CA LEU A 198 -1.02 6.81 18.00
C LEU A 198 -2.19 5.83 18.14
N CYS A 199 -1.97 4.69 18.79
CA CYS A 199 -2.96 3.62 18.95
C CYS A 199 -3.18 3.26 20.42
N GLY A 200 -4.26 2.50 20.68
CA GLY A 200 -4.55 1.94 21.99
C GLY A 200 -3.51 0.90 22.43
N GLU A 201 -3.47 0.65 23.75
CA GLU A 201 -2.48 -0.23 24.38
C GLU A 201 -2.55 -1.68 23.86
N ARG A 202 -3.74 -2.16 23.48
CA ARG A 202 -3.92 -3.51 22.91
C ARG A 202 -3.17 -3.69 21.60
N ILE A 203 -3.26 -2.70 20.70
CA ILE A 203 -2.53 -2.70 19.44
C ILE A 203 -1.03 -2.58 19.74
N ARG A 204 -0.64 -1.59 20.55
CA ARG A 204 0.76 -1.34 20.93
C ARG A 204 1.49 -2.57 21.45
N GLN A 205 0.87 -3.35 22.34
CA GLN A 205 1.47 -4.56 22.91
C GLN A 205 1.71 -5.69 21.88
N ARG A 206 1.04 -5.62 20.73
CA ARG A 206 1.15 -6.57 19.62
C ARG A 206 2.03 -6.05 18.49
N THR A 207 2.51 -4.81 18.60
CA THR A 207 3.25 -4.12 17.55
C THR A 207 4.72 -3.97 17.90
N THR A 208 5.57 -4.25 16.93
CA THR A 208 6.97 -3.81 16.93
C THR A 208 7.18 -2.77 15.83
N VAL A 209 8.17 -1.89 16.01
CA VAL A 209 8.41 -0.76 15.11
C VAL A 209 9.87 -0.73 14.71
N ASP A 210 10.13 -0.77 13.41
CA ASP A 210 11.40 -0.33 12.86
C ASP A 210 11.34 1.17 12.60
N TRP A 211 11.88 1.95 13.53
CA TRP A 211 11.86 3.40 13.46
C TRP A 211 12.76 3.98 12.36
N ALA A 212 13.78 3.23 11.91
CA ALA A 212 14.71 3.70 10.90
C ALA A 212 14.16 3.43 9.49
N ALA A 213 13.64 2.22 9.27
CA ALA A 213 12.96 1.87 8.02
C ALA A 213 11.56 2.50 7.91
N ARG A 214 10.96 2.88 9.06
CA ARG A 214 9.59 3.36 9.21
C ARG A 214 8.54 2.28 8.90
N HIS A 215 8.72 1.11 9.49
CA HIS A 215 7.78 0.00 9.38
C HIS A 215 7.15 -0.34 10.73
N THR A 216 5.86 -0.69 10.72
CA THR A 216 5.17 -1.25 11.89
C THR A 216 4.79 -2.69 11.61
N PHE A 217 4.99 -3.58 12.57
CA PHE A 217 4.66 -5.00 12.46
C PHE A 217 3.73 -5.39 13.61
N THR A 218 2.46 -5.58 13.32
CA THR A 218 1.42 -5.94 14.30
C THR A 218 0.99 -7.39 14.11
N ARG A 219 0.84 -8.16 15.19
CA ARG A 219 0.31 -9.54 15.13
C ARG A 219 -1.12 -9.60 15.66
N ILE A 220 -2.02 -10.15 14.85
CA ILE A 220 -3.43 -10.41 15.25
C ILE A 220 -3.76 -11.85 14.85
N GLY A 221 -4.05 -12.70 15.83
CA GLY A 221 -4.15 -14.14 15.62
C GLY A 221 -2.83 -14.74 15.12
N GLY A 222 -2.90 -15.56 14.07
CA GLY A 222 -1.73 -16.10 13.38
C GLY A 222 -1.10 -15.15 12.35
N SER A 223 -1.79 -14.05 12.03
CA SER A 223 -1.49 -13.19 10.87
C SER A 223 -0.74 -11.92 11.25
N ARG A 224 0.00 -11.37 10.29
CA ARG A 224 0.79 -10.14 10.43
C ARG A 224 0.15 -9.01 9.65
N PHE A 225 0.16 -7.82 10.25
CA PHE A 225 -0.16 -6.56 9.60
C PHE A 225 1.11 -5.72 9.53
N VAL A 226 1.50 -5.32 8.33
CA VAL A 226 2.73 -4.56 8.08
C VAL A 226 2.40 -3.20 7.50
N GLY A 227 2.64 -2.15 8.27
CA GLY A 227 2.52 -0.78 7.82
C GLY A 227 3.83 -0.31 7.18
N VAL A 228 3.77 0.17 5.94
CA VAL A 228 4.94 0.63 5.17
C VAL A 228 4.86 2.10 4.75
N ASP A 229 3.88 2.87 5.25
CA ASP A 229 3.79 4.31 4.99
C ASP A 229 4.89 5.08 5.75
N PRO A 230 5.89 5.65 5.04
CA PRO A 230 6.99 6.35 5.67
C PRO A 230 6.60 7.73 6.21
N LYS A 231 5.38 8.21 5.99
CA LYS A 231 4.89 9.55 6.38
C LYS A 231 5.84 10.66 5.89
N HIS A 232 6.02 10.73 4.57
CA HIS A 232 6.90 11.69 3.91
C HIS A 232 6.53 13.17 4.13
N GLY A 233 5.23 13.48 4.26
CA GLY A 233 4.77 14.87 4.38
C GLY A 233 5.21 15.71 3.17
N ARG A 234 5.56 16.98 3.40
CA ARG A 234 5.90 17.92 2.31
C ARG A 234 7.33 17.85 1.79
N ALA A 235 8.26 17.27 2.55
CA ALA A 235 9.69 17.32 2.25
C ALA A 235 10.34 15.93 2.11
N GLY A 236 9.56 14.87 2.32
CA GLY A 236 10.07 13.51 2.41
C GLY A 236 10.58 13.16 3.82
N ALA A 237 10.64 11.86 4.07
CA ALA A 237 11.17 11.34 5.32
C ALA A 237 12.70 11.37 5.28
N PRO A 238 13.38 11.89 6.32
CA PRO A 238 14.85 11.98 6.34
C PRO A 238 15.53 10.61 6.26
N ARG A 239 14.87 9.56 6.75
CA ARG A 239 15.29 8.15 6.68
C ARG A 239 14.05 7.26 6.62
N TRP A 240 14.08 6.30 5.72
CA TRP A 240 13.10 5.23 5.53
C TRP A 240 13.74 4.17 4.59
N ALA A 241 13.10 3.02 4.45
CA ALA A 241 13.54 2.00 3.50
C ALA A 241 12.33 1.24 2.94
N PRO A 242 12.40 0.71 1.71
CA PRO A 242 11.42 -0.28 1.24
C PRO A 242 11.42 -1.54 2.11
N LEU A 243 10.30 -2.25 2.11
CA LEU A 243 10.24 -3.59 2.69
C LEU A 243 10.62 -4.63 1.63
N VAL A 244 11.55 -5.52 1.95
CA VAL A 244 12.07 -6.52 1.00
C VAL A 244 11.70 -7.92 1.45
N PHE A 245 11.12 -8.70 0.54
CA PHE A 245 10.90 -10.13 0.69
C PHE A 245 11.83 -10.88 -0.27
N GLU A 246 12.73 -11.66 0.30
CA GLU A 246 13.55 -12.61 -0.45
C GLU A 246 12.75 -13.89 -0.72
N ASP A 247 12.96 -14.49 -1.89
CA ASP A 247 12.33 -15.74 -2.30
C ASP A 247 10.79 -15.72 -2.20
N ALA A 248 10.19 -14.57 -2.53
CA ALA A 248 8.75 -14.40 -2.56
C ALA A 248 8.24 -14.41 -4.01
N ILE A 249 7.02 -14.90 -4.18
CA ILE A 249 6.33 -14.92 -5.47
C ILE A 249 5.03 -14.12 -5.37
N LEU A 250 4.68 -13.41 -6.44
CA LEU A 250 3.35 -12.84 -6.58
C LEU A 250 2.34 -13.97 -6.84
N ILE A 251 1.15 -13.85 -6.26
CA ILE A 251 0.02 -14.80 -6.37
C ILE A 251 -1.27 -14.02 -6.62
N GLY A 252 -2.26 -14.66 -7.25
CA GLY A 252 -3.37 -13.94 -7.88
C GLY A 252 -2.88 -13.26 -9.15
#